data_AF-A0A6B8QP57-F1
#
_entry.id   AF-A0A6B8QP57-F1
#
_cell.length_a   1.000
_cell.length_b   1.000
_cell.length_c   1.000
_cell.angle_alpha   90.00
_cell.angle_beta   90.00
_cell.angle_gamma   90.00
#
_symmetry.space_group_name_H-M   'P 1'
#
loop_
_entity.id
_entity.type
_entity.pdbx_description
1 polymer ?
#
loop_
_entity_poly.entity_id
_entity_poly.type
_entity_poly.pdbx_seq_one_letter_code
_entity_poly.pdbx_strand_id
1 'polypeptide(L)' 'MTVTGTPQLTLETGATDRVIDYTAGSGTNTLTFAYTVQAGDETSDLALAGSEILLNGGSIKDSAGNDTVLALPPQAMLTL' A
#
# COMPACT_ATOMS: atom_id res chain seq x y z
N MET A 1 -3.62 16.29 -1.42
CA MET A 1 -3.98 15.05 -2.14
C MET A 1 -5.44 14.74 -1.87
N THR A 2 -6.18 14.19 -2.82
CA THR A 2 -7.53 13.64 -2.63
C THR A 2 -7.54 12.19 -3.06
N VAL A 3 -8.07 11.32 -2.21
CA VAL A 3 -8.23 9.90 -2.48
C VAL A 3 -9.71 9.58 -2.68
N THR A 4 -10.03 8.81 -3.73
CA THR A 4 -11.35 8.22 -3.95
C THR A 4 -11.24 6.70 -4.06
N GLY A 5 -12.34 5.98 -3.83
CA GLY A 5 -12.36 4.51 -3.80
C GLY A 5 -11.63 3.93 -2.58
N THR A 6 -11.22 2.67 -2.70
CA THR A 6 -10.48 1.95 -1.66
C THR A 6 -9.16 1.43 -2.25
N PRO A 7 -8.12 2.29 -2.32
CA PRO A 7 -6.81 1.83 -2.76
C PRO A 7 -6.29 0.70 -1.86
N GLN A 8 -5.47 -0.18 -2.43
CA GLN A 8 -4.92 -1.34 -1.74
C GLN A 8 -3.41 -1.45 -1.89
N LEU A 9 -2.81 -2.07 -0.88
CA LEU A 9 -1.45 -2.56 -0.87
C LEU A 9 -1.46 -4.08 -0.63
N THR A 10 -0.46 -4.77 -1.15
CA THR A 10 -0.19 -6.17 -0.81
C THR A 10 1.05 -6.22 0.06
N LEU A 11 0.93 -6.86 1.23
CA LEU A 11 2.04 -7.13 2.15
C LEU A 11 2.56 -8.55 1.92
N GLU A 12 3.88 -8.68 1.87
CA GLU A 12 4.59 -9.96 1.96
C GLU A 12 4.66 -10.36 3.44
N THR A 13 3.86 -11.36 3.81
CA THR A 13 3.64 -11.78 5.20
C THR A 13 4.02 -13.24 5.44
N GLY A 14 4.74 -13.87 4.52
CA GLY A 14 5.21 -15.25 4.58
C GLY A 14 4.54 -16.14 3.53
N ALA A 15 4.00 -17.28 3.94
CA ALA A 15 3.39 -18.22 3.00
C ALA A 15 2.13 -17.69 2.30
N THR A 16 1.51 -16.64 2.85
CA THR A 16 0.32 -15.99 2.29
C THR A 16 0.48 -14.49 2.42
N ASP A 17 0.40 -13.78 1.31
CA ASP A 17 0.37 -12.32 1.27
C ASP A 17 -0.97 -11.76 1.72
N ARG A 18 -0.93 -10.61 2.40
CA ARG A 18 -2.15 -9.90 2.83
C ARG A 18 -2.40 -8.65 2.00
N VAL A 19 -3.57 -8.59 1.39
CA VAL A 19 -4.08 -7.35 0.79
C VAL A 19 -4.72 -6.51 1.89
N ILE A 20 -4.34 -5.23 1.96
CA ILE A 20 -4.82 -4.27 2.96
C ILE A 20 -5.42 -3.05 2.28
N ASP A 21 -6.50 -2.56 2.88
CA ASP A 21 -7.23 -1.39 2.39
C ASP A 21 -6.65 -0.10 2.96
N TYR A 22 -6.73 0.94 2.14
CA TYR A 22 -6.55 2.32 2.55
C TYR A 22 -7.54 2.69 3.65
N THR A 23 -7.06 3.30 4.74
CA THR A 23 -7.89 3.64 5.90
C THR A 23 -8.04 5.13 6.13
N ALA A 24 -6.99 5.95 5.90
CA ALA A 24 -7.04 7.37 6.23
C ALA A 24 -5.95 8.21 5.53
N GLY A 25 -6.09 9.54 5.60
CA GLY A 25 -5.06 10.51 5.15
C GLY A 25 -5.43 11.36 3.93
N SER A 26 -6.66 11.25 3.42
CA SER A 26 -7.15 12.05 2.30
C SER A 26 -7.17 13.52 2.72
N GLY A 27 -6.76 14.42 1.82
CA GLY A 27 -6.47 15.82 2.13
C GLY A 27 -5.02 16.07 2.55
N THR A 28 -4.24 15.03 2.89
CA THR A 28 -2.84 15.16 3.33
C THR A 28 -1.86 14.59 2.29
N ASN A 29 -0.56 14.60 2.59
CA ASN A 29 0.47 13.96 1.77
C ASN A 29 0.85 12.56 2.27
N THR A 30 0.20 12.08 3.33
CA THR A 30 0.45 10.77 3.95
C THR A 30 -0.80 9.92 3.83
N LEU A 31 -0.67 8.72 3.28
CA LEU A 31 -1.75 7.74 3.23
C LEU A 31 -1.50 6.66 4.28
N THR A 32 -2.54 6.29 5.00
CA THR A 32 -2.49 5.29 6.05
C THR A 32 -3.21 4.03 5.60
N PHE A 33 -2.56 2.90 5.82
CA PHE A 33 -3.11 1.55 5.66
C PHE A 33 -2.94 0.85 7.01
N ALA A 34 -3.95 0.09 7.44
CA ALA A 34 -3.92 -0.61 8.71
C ALA A 34 -3.90 -2.11 8.49
N TYR A 35 -3.00 -2.80 9.20
CA TYR A 35 -2.86 -4.23 9.12
C TYR A 35 -2.87 -4.84 10.52
N THR A 36 -3.69 -5.88 10.71
CA THR A 36 -3.68 -6.71 11.91
C THR A 36 -3.13 -8.07 11.52
N VAL A 37 -2.07 -8.49 12.21
CA VAL A 37 -1.43 -9.79 11.99
C VAL A 37 -2.45 -10.91 12.21
N GLN A 38 -2.53 -11.82 11.25
CA GLN A 38 -3.43 -12.97 11.29
C GLN A 38 -2.66 -14.24 11.68
N ALA A 39 -3.39 -15.28 12.05
CA ALA A 39 -2.78 -16.56 12.36
C ALA A 39 -2.09 -17.14 11.13
N GLY A 40 -0.83 -17.55 11.28
CA GLY A 40 0.00 -18.13 10.22
C GLY A 40 0.81 -17.12 9.42
N ASP A 41 0.70 -15.82 9.68
CA ASP A 41 1.58 -14.83 9.09
C ASP A 41 2.93 -14.86 9.81
N GLU A 42 4.01 -15.03 9.04
CA GLU A 42 5.37 -15.16 9.53
C GLU A 42 6.35 -14.66 8.47
N THR A 43 6.96 -13.51 8.72
CA THR A 43 8.04 -12.96 7.91
C THR A 43 9.10 -12.34 8.81
N SER A 44 10.37 -12.44 8.41
CA SER A 44 11.48 -11.79 9.11
C SER A 44 11.54 -10.28 8.85
N ASP A 45 11.02 -9.83 7.71
CA ASP A 45 10.95 -8.43 7.33
C ASP A 45 9.64 -8.18 6.56
N LEU A 46 8.79 -7.31 7.10
CA LEU A 46 7.50 -7.01 6.49
C LEU A 46 7.72 -6.07 5.31
N ALA A 47 7.39 -6.54 4.10
CA ALA A 47 7.59 -5.79 2.87
C ALA A 47 6.29 -5.60 2.10
N LEU A 48 6.31 -4.69 1.13
CA LEU A 48 5.26 -4.58 0.12
C LEU A 48 5.55 -5.60 -0.99
N ALA A 49 4.61 -6.47 -1.31
CA ALA A 49 4.76 -7.45 -2.40
C ALA A 49 4.50 -6.82 -3.79
N GLY A 50 3.79 -5.70 -3.84
CA GLY A 50 3.48 -4.97 -5.07
C GLY A 50 4.49 -3.86 -5.40
N SER A 51 4.53 -3.46 -6.67
CA SER A 51 5.33 -2.32 -7.15
C SER A 51 4.56 -0.99 -7.20
N GLU A 52 3.25 -1.02 -7.00
CA GLU A 52 2.37 0.15 -7.07
C GLU A 52 1.17 0.02 -6.12
N ILE A 53 0.55 1.17 -5.80
CA ILE A 53 -0.75 1.20 -5.12
C ILE A 53 -1.86 0.82 -6.12
N LEU A 54 -2.64 -0.21 -5.79
CA LEU A 54 -3.80 -0.60 -6.59
C LEU A 54 -4.98 0.32 -6.28
N LEU A 55 -5.48 1.07 -7.27
CA LEU A 55 -6.53 2.07 -7.02
C LEU A 55 -7.94 1.49 -6.87
N ASN A 56 -8.21 0.27 -7.35
CA ASN A 56 -9.52 -0.39 -7.29
C ASN A 56 -10.69 0.49 -7.78
N GLY A 57 -10.53 1.12 -8.94
CA GLY A 57 -11.52 2.03 -9.52
C GLY A 57 -11.57 3.42 -8.88
N GLY A 58 -10.72 3.67 -7.88
CA GLY A 58 -10.50 4.97 -7.25
C GLY A 58 -9.45 5.83 -7.93
N SER A 59 -8.99 6.86 -7.23
CA SER A 59 -7.94 7.77 -7.70
C SER A 59 -7.16 8.38 -6.54
N ILE A 60 -5.92 8.80 -6.80
CA ILE A 60 -5.10 9.61 -5.90
C ILE A 60 -4.57 10.79 -6.71
N LYS A 61 -5.10 11.98 -6.41
CA LYS A 61 -4.79 13.22 -7.14
C LYS A 61 -4.24 14.30 -6.23
N ASP A 62 -3.38 15.18 -6.73
CA ASP A 62 -2.95 16.37 -5.99
C ASP A 62 -4.08 17.42 -5.87
N SER A 63 -3.82 18.55 -5.20
CA SER A 63 -4.82 19.61 -5.05
C SER A 63 -5.20 20.34 -6.34
N ALA A 64 -4.39 20.20 -7.40
CA ALA A 64 -4.67 20.74 -8.73
C ALA A 64 -5.41 19.72 -9.63
N GLY A 65 -5.62 18.49 -9.15
CA GLY A 65 -6.30 17.42 -9.88
C GLY A 65 -5.38 16.53 -10.72
N ASN A 66 -4.05 16.70 -10.62
CA ASN A 66 -3.08 15.89 -11.35
C ASN A 66 -2.97 14.49 -10.74
N ASP A 67 -2.75 13.48 -11.58
CA ASP A 67 -2.50 12.13 -11.11
C ASP A 67 -1.14 12.05 -10.40
N THR A 68 -1.07 11.19 -9.39
CA THR A 68 0.12 11.05 -8.53
C THR A 68 0.97 9.87 -8.99
N VAL A 69 2.27 9.91 -8.72
CA VAL A 69 3.15 8.75 -8.87
C VAL A 69 2.77 7.69 -7.84
N LEU A 70 2.32 6.52 -8.31
CA LEU A 70 1.86 5.40 -7.47
C LEU A 70 2.94 4.36 -7.17
N ALA A 71 4.14 4.54 -7.74
CA ALA A 71 5.24 3.61 -7.60
C ALA A 71 5.66 3.47 -6.13
N LEU A 72 5.74 2.23 -5.68
CA LEU A 72 6.22 1.88 -4.35
C LEU A 72 7.74 1.70 -4.37
N PRO A 73 8.40 1.91 -3.21
CA PRO A 73 9.79 1.52 -3.07
C PRO A 73 9.97 0.05 -3.45
N PRO A 74 11.02 -0.32 -4.19
CA PRO A 74 11.32 -1.72 -4.43
C PRO A 74 11.55 -2.44 -3.10
N GLN A 75 11.20 -3.72 -3.04
CA GLN A 75 11.52 -4.55 -1.89
C GLN A 75 13.02 -4.47 -1.61
N ALA A 76 13.37 -4.31 -0.34
CA ALA A 76 14.76 -4.43 0.09
C ALA A 76 15.18 -5.90 -0.07
N MET A 77 15.68 -6.25 -1.24
CA MET A 77 16.34 -7.54 -1.46
C MET A 77 17.62 -7.52 -0.62
N LEU A 78 17.61 -8.17 0.54
CA LEU A 78 18.82 -8.40 1.32
C LEU A 78 19.72 -9.34 0.50
N THR A 79 20.62 -8.77 -0.30
CA THR A 79 21.72 -9.52 -0.89
C THR A 79 22.72 -9.81 0.23
N LEU A 80 22.70 -11.04 0.74
CA LEU A 80 23.74 -11.60 1.62
C LEU A 80 25.03 -11.86 0.83
#